data_AF-A0A965AAB5-F1
#
_entry.id   AF-A0A965AAB5-F1
#
_cell.length_a   1.000
_cell.length_b   1.000
_cell.length_c   1.000
_cell.angle_alpha   90.00
_cell.angle_beta   90.00
_cell.angle_gamma   90.00
#
_symmetry.space_group_name_H-M   'P 1'
#
loop_
_entity.id
_entity.type
_entity.pdbx_description
1 polymer ?
#
loop_
_entity_poly.entity_id
_entity_poly.type
_entity_poly.pdbx_seq_one_letter_code
_entity_poly.pdbx_strand_id
1 'polypeptide(L)'
;MADGLVDEVVGVIAGVLASRGAVGIEVSIDSGMGNPSAWDSLAFVEIFTTVSERLGLDVSDDDAIHFMTVREIVDFIATNRN
;
A
#
# COMPACT_ATOMS: atom_id res chain seq x y z
N MET A 1 8.80 -13.25 9.55
CA MET A 1 8.02 -12.14 10.13
C MET A 1 7.61 -11.10 9.08
N ALA A 2 8.26 -11.04 7.90
CA ALA A 2 7.88 -10.13 6.82
C ALA A 2 6.62 -10.57 6.04
N ASP A 3 6.39 -11.87 5.83
CA ASP A 3 5.24 -12.38 5.05
C ASP A 3 3.87 -11.93 5.57
N GLY A 4 3.69 -11.84 6.90
CA GLY A 4 2.40 -11.42 7.47
C GLY A 4 2.09 -9.94 7.21
N LEU A 5 3.12 -9.10 7.19
CA LEU A 5 2.98 -7.67 6.90
C LEU A 5 2.70 -7.43 5.41
N VAL A 6 3.37 -8.20 4.54
CA VAL A 6 3.11 -8.18 3.09
C VAL A 6 1.66 -8.55 2.82
N ASP A 7 1.16 -9.64 3.39
CA ASP A 7 -0.22 -10.10 3.21
C ASP A 7 -1.24 -9.06 3.71
N GLU A 8 -0.96 -8.42 4.85
CA GLU A 8 -1.79 -7.35 5.40
C GLU A 8 -1.85 -6.12 4.49
N VAL A 9 -0.69 -5.63 4.03
CA VAL A 9 -0.60 -4.47 3.13
C VAL A 9 -1.23 -4.77 1.77
N VAL A 10 -0.96 -5.94 1.20
CA VAL A 10 -1.58 -6.41 -0.06
C VAL A 10 -3.09 -6.50 0.09
N GLY A 11 -3.59 -7.01 1.21
CA GLY A 11 -5.02 -7.09 1.50
C GLY A 11 -5.70 -5.73 1.56
N VAL A 12 -5.06 -4.74 2.21
CA VAL A 12 -5.56 -3.35 2.23
C VAL A 12 -5.58 -2.75 0.83
N ILE A 13 -4.48 -2.89 0.08
CA ILE A 13 -4.36 -2.36 -1.29
C ILE A 13 -5.41 -2.98 -2.21
N ALA A 14 -5.53 -4.31 -2.19
CA ALA A 14 -6.52 -5.03 -2.97
C ALA A 14 -7.95 -4.60 -2.61
N GLY A 15 -8.23 -4.36 -1.32
CA GLY A 15 -9.53 -3.85 -0.86
C GLY A 15 -9.86 -2.44 -1.36
N VAL A 16 -8.87 -1.53 -1.35
CA VAL A 16 -9.03 -0.19 -1.89
C VAL A 16 -9.23 -0.23 -3.41
N LEU A 17 -8.39 -0.98 -4.14
CA LEU A 17 -8.53 -1.15 -5.58
C LEU A 17 -9.88 -1.80 -5.97
N ALA A 18 -10.32 -2.83 -5.24
CA ALA A 18 -11.62 -3.45 -5.45
C ALA A 18 -12.78 -2.45 -5.24
N SER A 19 -12.69 -1.58 -4.23
CA SER A 19 -13.68 -0.52 -3.98
C SER A 19 -13.77 0.49 -5.12
N ARG A 20 -12.70 0.64 -5.90
CA ARG A 20 -12.61 1.50 -7.09
C ARG A 20 -13.07 0.80 -8.38
N GLY A 21 -13.50 -0.46 -8.29
CA GLY A 21 -13.94 -1.27 -9.44
C GLY A 21 -12.84 -2.15 -10.04
N ALA A 22 -11.63 -2.13 -9.48
CA ALA A 22 -10.53 -3.02 -9.85
C ALA A 22 -10.61 -4.35 -9.07
N VAL A 23 -11.72 -5.06 -9.27
CA VAL A 23 -11.97 -6.35 -8.62
C VAL A 23 -11.21 -7.46 -9.37
N GLY A 24 -10.46 -8.28 -8.63
CA GLY A 24 -9.70 -9.40 -9.22
C GLY A 24 -8.32 -9.02 -9.76
N ILE A 25 -7.82 -7.85 -9.40
CA ILE A 25 -6.43 -7.47 -9.67
C ILE A 25 -5.50 -8.22 -8.72
N GLU A 26 -4.53 -8.94 -9.28
CA GLU A 26 -3.42 -9.51 -8.51
C GLU A 26 -2.43 -8.42 -8.11
N VAL A 27 -2.49 -8.04 -6.84
CA VAL A 27 -1.52 -7.14 -6.20
C VAL A 27 -0.43 -8.00 -5.60
N SER A 28 0.80 -7.80 -6.04
CA SER A 28 2.00 -8.46 -5.52
C SER A 28 2.94 -7.46 -4.89
N ILE A 29 3.97 -7.94 -4.19
CA ILE A 29 4.99 -7.07 -3.57
C ILE A 29 5.73 -6.18 -4.60
N ASP A 30 5.81 -6.64 -5.85
CA ASP A 30 6.39 -5.90 -6.99
C ASP A 30 5.37 -5.00 -7.72
N SER A 31 4.10 -5.01 -7.31
CA SER A 31 3.08 -4.10 -7.85
C SER A 31 3.26 -2.69 -7.29
N GLY A 32 2.89 -1.68 -8.10
CA GLY A 32 3.09 -0.29 -7.74
C GLY A 32 2.26 0.70 -8.55
N MET A 33 2.47 1.99 -8.29
CA MET A 33 1.77 3.08 -8.96
C MET A 33 1.95 2.99 -10.48
N GLY A 34 0.83 2.93 -11.22
CA GLY A 34 0.79 2.78 -12.66
C GLY A 34 0.78 1.33 -13.18
N ASN A 35 1.00 0.33 -12.33
CA ASN A 35 0.77 -1.07 -12.68
C ASN A 35 0.20 -1.86 -11.49
N PRO A 36 -1.11 -2.05 -11.45
CA PRO A 36 -2.09 -1.93 -12.55
C PRO A 36 -2.59 -0.49 -12.75
N SER A 37 -3.23 -0.22 -13.89
CA SER A 37 -3.79 1.10 -14.23
C SER A 37 -4.84 1.63 -13.25
N ALA A 38 -5.37 0.78 -12.36
CA ALA A 38 -6.26 1.22 -11.29
C ALA A 38 -5.51 1.79 -10.07
N TRP A 39 -4.19 1.55 -9.98
CA TRP A 39 -3.31 2.13 -8.98
C TRP A 39 -2.79 3.49 -9.47
N ASP A 40 -3.70 4.45 -9.55
CA ASP A 40 -3.40 5.85 -9.82
C ASP A 40 -2.92 6.59 -8.56
N SER A 41 -2.39 7.80 -8.73
CA SER A 41 -1.99 8.69 -7.63
C SER A 41 -3.11 8.97 -6.62
N LEU A 42 -4.38 8.97 -7.04
CA LEU A 42 -5.52 9.08 -6.12
C LEU A 42 -5.76 7.78 -5.32
N ALA A 43 -5.60 6.62 -5.96
CA ALA A 43 -5.68 5.33 -5.27
C ALA A 43 -4.53 5.19 -4.28
N PHE A 44 -3.35 5.68 -4.65
CA PHE A 44 -2.17 5.71 -3.79
C PHE A 44 -2.42 6.46 -2.49
N VAL A 45 -2.95 7.69 -2.56
CA VAL A 45 -3.28 8.47 -1.35
C VAL A 45 -4.29 7.72 -0.47
N GLU A 46 -5.33 7.14 -1.07
CA GLU A 46 -6.38 6.42 -0.32
C GLU A 46 -5.88 5.13 0.33
N ILE A 47 -5.08 4.34 -0.41
CA ILE A 47 -4.34 3.18 0.10
C ILE A 47 -3.50 3.62 1.29
N PHE A 48 -2.71 4.66 1.10
CA PHE A 48 -1.74 5.11 2.07
C PHE A 48 -2.42 5.58 3.36
N THR A 49 -3.45 6.43 3.26
CA THR A 49 -4.25 6.84 4.40
C THR A 49 -4.82 5.62 5.13
N THR A 50 -5.41 4.67 4.39
CA THR A 50 -5.99 3.46 4.98
C THR A 50 -4.94 2.58 5.68
N VAL A 51 -3.78 2.38 5.05
CA VAL A 51 -2.66 1.60 5.59
C VAL A 51 -2.12 2.25 6.86
N SER A 52 -1.88 3.57 6.83
CA SER A 52 -1.39 4.34 7.98
C SER A 52 -2.38 4.33 9.13
N GLU A 53 -3.68 4.52 8.88
CA GLU A 53 -4.73 4.43 9.91
C GLU A 53 -4.85 3.02 10.50
N ARG A 54 -4.80 1.97 9.66
CA ARG A 54 -4.91 0.57 10.08
C ARG A 54 -3.73 0.12 10.93
N LEU A 55 -2.52 0.54 10.53
CA LEU A 55 -1.28 0.12 11.17
C LEU A 55 -0.83 1.06 12.29
N GLY A 56 -1.49 2.22 12.43
CA GLY A 56 -1.17 3.24 13.43
C GLY A 56 0.16 3.93 13.16
N LEU A 57 0.48 4.17 11.90
CA LEU A 57 1.74 4.77 11.48
C LEU A 57 1.58 6.29 11.44
N ASP A 58 2.48 6.99 12.12
CA ASP A 58 2.63 8.44 12.01
C ASP A 58 3.64 8.71 10.89
N VAL A 59 3.14 8.70 9.65
CA VAL A 59 3.97 8.90 8.46
C VAL A 59 3.81 10.34 7.99
N SER A 60 4.92 11.05 7.83
CA SER A 60 4.91 12.37 7.21
C SER A 60 4.45 12.25 5.74
N ASP A 61 3.63 13.16 5.27
CA ASP A 61 3.16 13.19 3.87
C ASP A 61 4.32 13.18 2.86
N ASP A 62 5.50 13.68 3.25
CA ASP A 62 6.71 13.71 2.41
C ASP A 62 7.28 12.28 2.18
N ASP A 63 7.33 11.46 3.22
CA ASP A 63 7.69 10.04 3.10
C ASP A 63 6.65 9.28 2.28
N ALA A 64 5.36 9.60 2.47
CA ALA A 64 4.25 9.00 1.73
C ALA A 64 4.46 9.05 0.22
N ILE A 65 4.90 10.18 -0.31
CA ILE A 65 4.99 10.41 -1.76
C ILE A 65 6.13 9.60 -2.40
N HIS A 66 7.08 9.11 -1.59
CA HIS A 66 8.21 8.31 -2.07
C HIS A 66 7.88 6.83 -2.31
N PHE A 67 6.79 6.30 -1.75
CA PHE A 67 6.47 4.89 -1.88
C PHE A 67 5.74 4.62 -3.20
N MET A 68 6.41 4.02 -4.18
CA MET A 68 5.77 3.68 -5.46
C MET A 68 5.31 2.22 -5.51
N THR A 69 5.79 1.36 -4.63
CA THR A 69 5.52 -0.10 -4.67
C THR A 69 5.10 -0.66 -3.30
N VAL A 70 4.39 -1.79 -3.32
CA VAL A 70 4.04 -2.55 -2.10
C VAL A 70 5.29 -2.86 -1.28
N ARG A 71 6.40 -3.23 -1.93
CA ARG A 71 7.68 -3.49 -1.27
C ARG A 71 8.14 -2.31 -0.41
N GLU A 72 8.13 -1.11 -0.97
CA GLU A 72 8.60 0.08 -0.27
C GLU A 72 7.70 0.43 0.92
N ILE A 73 6.38 0.26 0.77
CA ILE A 73 5.43 0.43 1.87
C ILE A 73 5.74 -0.55 3.00
N VAL A 74 5.89 -1.85 2.68
CA VAL A 74 6.20 -2.90 3.67
C VAL A 74 7.54 -2.64 4.36
N ASP A 75 8.58 -2.27 3.60
CA ASP A 75 9.92 -1.99 4.12
C ASP A 75 9.94 -0.79 5.07
N PHE A 76 9.20 0.27 4.70
CA PHE A 76 9.01 1.44 5.53
C PHE A 76 8.30 1.07 6.84
N ILE A 77 7.21 0.30 6.77
CA ILE A 77 6.47 -0.13 7.97
C ILE A 77 7.36 -0.99 8.87
N ALA A 78 8.11 -1.93 8.28
CA ALA A 78 9.03 -2.78 9.02
C ALA A 78 10.12 -1.97 9.74
N THR A 79 10.59 -0.89 9.12
CA THR A 79 11.57 0.03 9.71
C THR A 79 10.96 0.89 10.82
N ASN A 80 9.73 1.39 10.65
CA ASN A 80 9.04 2.23 11.64
C ASN A 80 8.47 1.46 12.84
N ARG A 81 8.23 0.15 12.68
CA ARG A 81 7.75 -0.73 13.77
C ARG A 81 8.85 -1.25 14.70
N ASN A 82 10.10 -0.85 14.51
CA ASN A 82 11.26 -1.31 15.28
C ASN A 82 11.83 -0.22 16.19
#